data_AF-A0A1E5V4P4-F1
#
_entry.id   AF-A0A1E5V4P4-F1
#
_cell.length_a   1.000
_cell.length_b   1.000
_cell.length_c   1.000
_cell.angle_alpha   90.00
_cell.angle_beta   90.00
_cell.angle_gamma   90.00
#
_symmetry.space_group_name_H-M   'P 1'
#
loop_
_entity.id
_entity.type
_entity.pdbx_description
1 polymer ?
#
loop_
_entity_poly.entity_id
_entity_poly.type
_entity_poly.pdbx_seq_one_letter_code
_entity_poly.pdbx_strand_id
1 'polypeptide(L)' 'MTSPLDRQPCPDRILKDTGNAFGMGAVGSSVFHFVRGAYNSPIGHCLAGGAMGVCMNAPRVGGNFAV' A
#
# COMPACT_ATOMS: atom_id res chain seq x y z
N MET A 1 30.11 5.87 15.89
CA MET A 1 30.25 6.75 14.72
C MET A 1 29.09 6.44 13.81
N THR A 2 27.93 7.06 14.00
CA THR A 2 27.60 8.32 13.33
C THR A 2 27.03 9.36 14.29
N SER A 3 27.38 10.60 13.98
CA SER A 3 27.33 11.81 14.80
C SER A 3 25.91 12.34 15.02
N PRO A 4 25.63 13.18 16.04
CA PRO A 4 24.30 13.76 16.31
C PRO A 4 23.76 14.75 15.24
N LEU A 5 24.31 14.70 14.02
CA LEU A 5 23.85 15.43 12.83
C LEU A 5 22.77 14.69 12.03
N ASP A 6 22.36 13.48 12.46
CA ASP A 6 21.29 12.67 11.83
C ASP A 6 19.86 13.26 11.99
N ARG A 7 19.74 14.36 12.73
CA ARG A 7 18.55 15.22 12.84
C ARG A 7 18.56 16.29 11.75
N GLN A 8 18.68 15.92 10.49
CA GLN A 8 18.18 16.83 9.47
C GLN A 8 16.66 16.65 9.39
N PRO A 9 15.85 17.71 9.62
CA PRO A 9 14.47 17.75 9.15
C PRO A 9 14.50 17.89 7.64
N CYS A 10 15.09 16.90 6.96
CA CYS A 10 15.05 16.82 5.53
C CYS A 10 13.69 16.20 5.18
N PRO A 11 12.95 16.79 4.25
CA PRO A 11 11.74 16.15 3.72
C PRO A 11 12.00 14.71 3.27
N ASP A 12 13.26 14.36 2.96
CA ASP A 12 13.73 13.02 2.66
C ASP A 12 13.37 11.96 3.73
N ARG A 13 13.49 12.26 5.03
CA ARG A 13 13.24 11.24 6.07
C ARG A 13 11.74 10.95 6.23
N ILE A 14 10.93 12.00 6.20
CA ILE A 14 9.46 11.89 6.25
C ILE A 14 8.96 11.18 4.99
N LEU A 15 9.48 11.55 3.82
CA LEU A 15 9.13 10.92 2.54
C LEU A 15 9.48 9.43 2.54
N LYS A 16 10.60 9.04 3.15
CA LYS A 16 11.02 7.64 3.27
C LYS A 16 10.15 6.84 4.25
N ASP A 17 9.79 7.40 5.39
CA ASP A 17 8.88 6.75 6.35
C ASP A 17 7.46 6.60 5.78
N THR A 18 6.89 7.69 5.24
CA THR A 18 5.61 7.71 4.51
C THR A 18 5.63 6.73 3.33
N GLY A 19 6.72 6.67 2.57
CA GLY A 19 6.88 5.76 1.44
C GLY A 19 6.91 4.28 1.86
N ASN A 20 7.63 3.96 2.94
CA ASN A 20 7.63 2.60 3.51
C ASN A 20 6.25 2.22 4.03
N ALA A 21 5.58 3.12 4.75
CA ALA A 21 4.27 2.86 5.32
C ALA A 21 3.18 2.75 4.23
N PHE A 22 3.24 3.61 3.22
CA PHE A 22 2.43 3.49 2.00
C PHE A 22 2.65 2.15 1.31
N GLY A 23 3.90 1.74 1.13
CA GLY A 23 4.24 0.46 0.51
C GLY A 23 3.68 -0.73 1.28
N MET A 24 3.80 -0.71 2.61
CA MET A 24 3.28 -1.77 3.48
C MET A 24 1.74 -1.85 3.41
N GLY A 25 1.06 -0.70 3.41
CA GLY A 25 -0.39 -0.60 3.26
C GLY A 25 -0.86 -1.01 1.86
N ALA A 26 -0.19 -0.57 0.80
CA ALA A 26 -0.53 -0.87 -0.59
C ALA A 26 -0.34 -2.36 -0.90
N VAL A 27 0.76 -2.98 -0.47
CA VAL A 27 1.03 -4.40 -0.71
C VAL A 27 0.05 -5.27 0.08
N GLY A 28 -0.13 -5.01 1.38
CA GLY A 28 -1.04 -5.79 2.22
C GLY A 28 -2.49 -5.71 1.76
N SER A 29 -2.96 -4.50 1.41
CA SER A 29 -4.32 -4.31 0.89
C SER A 29 -4.51 -4.89 -0.50
N SER A 30 -3.51 -4.85 -1.38
CA SER A 30 -3.58 -5.45 -2.70
C SER A 30 -3.79 -6.96 -2.62
N VAL A 31 -2.99 -7.66 -1.81
CA VAL A 31 -3.15 -9.12 -1.66
C VAL A 31 -4.53 -9.46 -1.09
N PHE A 32 -4.94 -8.77 -0.02
CA PHE A 32 -6.24 -9.03 0.61
C PHE A 32 -7.43 -8.74 -0.31
N HIS A 33 -7.43 -7.61 -1.01
CA HIS A 33 -8.51 -7.24 -1.92
C HIS A 33 -8.48 -8.02 -3.24
N PHE A 34 -7.32 -8.45 -3.72
CA PHE A 34 -7.22 -9.34 -4.87
C PHE A 34 -7.86 -10.68 -4.56
N VAL A 35 -7.49 -11.28 -3.44
CA VAL A 35 -8.01 -12.58 -2.98
C VAL A 35 -9.51 -12.48 -2.74
N ARG A 36 -9.97 -11.45 -2.01
CA ARG A 36 -11.40 -11.25 -1.74
C ARG A 36 -12.20 -10.94 -3.01
N GLY A 37 -11.63 -10.16 -3.94
CA GLY A 37 -12.24 -9.85 -5.23
C GLY A 37 -12.29 -11.06 -6.16
N ALA A 38 -11.27 -11.92 -6.13
CA ALA A 38 -11.23 -13.16 -6.90
C ALA A 38 -12.26 -14.18 -6.39
N TYR A 39 -12.43 -14.31 -5.07
CA TYR A 39 -13.42 -15.22 -4.47
C TYR A 39 -14.87 -14.74 -4.60
N ASN A 40 -15.11 -13.43 -4.60
CA ASN A 40 -16.46 -12.87 -4.73
C ASN A 40 -16.87 -12.62 -6.20
N SER A 41 -16.00 -12.94 -7.16
CA SER A 41 -16.27 -12.76 -8.59
C SER A 41 -17.00 -13.94 -9.21
N PRO A 42 -17.86 -13.70 -10.22
CA PRO A 42 -18.47 -14.77 -10.98
C PRO A 42 -17.40 -15.60 -11.72
N ILE A 43 -17.71 -16.88 -11.94
CA ILE A 43 -16.82 -17.85 -12.61
C ILE A 43 -16.31 -17.25 -13.93
N GLY A 44 -14.99 -17.25 -14.11
CA GLY A 44 -14.32 -16.68 -15.29
C GLY A 44 -13.85 -15.22 -15.15
N HIS A 45 -14.30 -14.49 -14.12
CA HIS A 45 -13.92 -13.08 -13.87
C HIS A 45 -13.04 -12.88 -12.63
N CYS A 46 -12.53 -13.95 -12.01
CA CYS A 46 -11.71 -13.87 -10.80
C CYS A 46 -10.51 -12.91 -10.92
N LEU A 47 -9.81 -12.92 -12.07
CA LEU A 47 -8.69 -12.00 -12.32
C LEU A 47 -9.16 -10.55 -12.47
N ALA A 48 -10.27 -10.33 -13.17
CA ALA A 48 -10.82 -9.00 -13.41
C ALA A 48 -11.38 -8.38 -12.12
N GLY A 49 -12.17 -9.12 -11.34
CA GLY A 49 -12.71 -8.63 -10.08
C GLY A 49 -11.69 -8.57 -8.94
N GLY A 50 -10.67 -9.45 -8.97
CA GLY A 50 -9.47 -9.30 -8.13
C GLY A 50 -8.73 -7.99 -8.45
N ALA A 51 -8.43 -7.73 -9.73
CA ALA A 51 -7.74 -6.51 -10.16
C ALA A 51 -8.54 -5.23 -9.87
N MET A 52 -9.85 -5.22 -10.10
CA MET A 52 -10.71 -4.10 -9.71
C MET A 52 -10.72 -3.90 -8.19
N GLY A 53 -10.79 -4.99 -7.42
CA GLY A 53 -10.68 -4.96 -5.96
C GLY A 53 -9.39 -4.29 -5.48
N VAL A 54 -8.26 -4.63 -6.11
CA VAL A 54 -6.96 -3.99 -5.84
C VAL A 54 -6.98 -2.51 -6.22
N CYS A 55 -7.32 -2.17 -7.46
CA CYS A 55 -7.25 -0.80 -7.95
C CYS A 55 -8.15 0.17 -7.15
N MET A 56 -9.34 -0.25 -6.74
CA MET A 56 -10.24 0.61 -5.94
C MET A 56 -9.77 0.83 -4.50
N ASN A 57 -8.99 -0.08 -3.91
CA ASN A 57 -8.75 -0.10 -2.46
C ASN A 57 -7.28 0.04 -2.07
N ALA A 58 -6.34 -0.43 -2.89
CA ALA A 58 -4.91 -0.33 -2.64
C ALA A 58 -4.39 1.12 -2.44
N PRO A 59 -4.75 2.12 -3.26
CA PRO A 59 -4.30 3.49 -3.03
C PRO A 59 -4.96 4.13 -1.80
N ARG A 60 -6.20 3.75 -1.47
CA ARG A 60 -6.93 4.27 -0.30
C ARG A 60 -6.31 3.77 1.00
N VAL A 61 -6.03 2.47 1.08
CA VAL A 61 -5.40 1.87 2.25
C VAL A 61 -3.95 2.33 2.35
N GLY A 62 -3.19 2.30 1.25
CA GLY A 62 -1.81 2.84 1.22
C GLY A 62 -1.74 4.29 1.74
N GLY A 63 -2.65 5.16 1.30
CA GLY A 63 -2.72 6.54 1.79
C GLY A 63 -3.05 6.68 3.28
N ASN A 64 -3.90 5.81 3.83
CA ASN A 64 -4.23 5.81 5.26
C ASN A 64 -3.10 5.28 6.15
N PHE A 65 -2.19 4.46 5.59
CA PHE A 65 -0.98 4.00 6.28
C PHE A 65 0.19 4.98 6.15
N ALA A 66 0.15 5.90 5.19
CA ALA A 66 1.22 6.85 4.90
C ALA A 66 1.15 8.14 5.73
N VAL A 67 0.18 8.25 6.65
CA VAL A 67 -0.12 9.44 7.47
C VAL A 67 0.45 9.36 8.88
#